data_AF-A0A2A6M8F3-F1
#
_entry.id   AF-A0A2A6M8F3-F1
#
_cell.length_a   1.000
_cell.length_b   1.000
_cell.length_c   1.000
_cell.angle_alpha   90.00
_cell.angle_beta   90.00
_cell.angle_gamma   90.00
#
_symmetry.space_group_name_H-M   'P 1'
#
loop_
_entity.id
_entity.type
_entity.pdbx_description
1 polymer ?
#
loop_
_entity_poly.entity_id
_entity_poly.type
_entity_poly.pdbx_seq_one_letter_code
_entity_poly.pdbx_strand_id
1 'polypeptide(L)'
;MSDIDLGDRHRRAVSGLGNTALPKVIKITAGQLGNQLARQHLLVCLVNLLARLHGSVKTIKLQVSGDITVPLPHAPPLGNAFAAMENLAAWANGGRIPVLAATGESDITIDISYNPVEGAHLYACGAGWKSWIGVRPPDFALGEDEPGCLGPYFAATMLAGEVFKMSKGLIKGRYATNDAYSLWTGEVGAWDDLADGPPVRGTSLPAVYLVGAGAVGQGVMQVLGASELADAYVVTIDHVHHDKEGTNLNRCFLAGIEDILEPKVDVVSRYRGLTNLNGFEFKGRLGDYLIGEKVGLRPDLVEAERADRYDLVVSAVDINRSRQDIQGLSPTIVIGGSTDSLRAQATSYGVVENAECLGCWNEPEDDRARAILLEASLRSLSVEERRHRLAGQVGDLDAALAYLAAAKPRCGQLGESDVRSFTTAVSPEFSVSFVSMAAAVMTAARLFTVIMWPHEAGRRAAKGLFQFKSLKADNVTTPRRAACPHCGKGRHLITRR
;
A
#
# COMPACT_ATOMS: atom_id res chain seq x y z
N MET A 1 -21.68 3.11 18.68
CA MET A 1 -20.66 2.78 17.66
C MET A 1 -19.51 2.15 18.41
N SER A 2 -19.15 0.92 18.03
CA SER A 2 -18.18 0.06 18.71
C SER A 2 -16.80 0.71 18.94
N ASP A 3 -16.12 0.27 19.99
CA ASP A 3 -14.72 0.56 20.35
C ASP A 3 -13.71 -0.01 19.31
N ILE A 4 -13.93 0.30 18.03
CA ILE A 4 -13.01 -0.10 16.96
C ILE A 4 -11.81 0.83 16.99
N ASP A 5 -10.65 0.27 17.32
CA ASP A 5 -9.40 1.00 17.39
C ASP A 5 -8.67 1.02 16.04
N LEU A 6 -9.19 1.83 15.13
CA LEU A 6 -8.62 2.01 13.79
C LEU A 6 -7.18 2.57 13.81
N GLY A 7 -6.74 3.16 14.93
CA GLY A 7 -5.43 3.79 15.08
C GLY A 7 -4.34 2.91 15.66
N ASP A 8 -4.64 1.66 16.03
CA ASP A 8 -3.71 0.85 16.84
C ASP A 8 -2.33 0.70 16.19
N ARG A 9 -2.27 0.37 14.90
CA ARG A 9 -0.98 0.20 14.21
C ARG A 9 -0.18 1.50 14.07
N HIS A 10 -0.82 2.68 14.12
CA HIS A 10 -0.16 3.99 14.02
C HIS A 10 0.53 4.40 15.32
N ARG A 11 0.04 3.91 16.46
CA ARG A 11 0.59 4.22 17.77
C ARG A 11 1.85 3.42 18.10
N ARG A 12 2.09 2.34 17.37
CA ARG A 12 3.29 1.51 17.54
C ARG A 12 4.56 2.32 17.30
N ALA A 13 5.63 1.91 17.98
CA ALA A 13 6.92 2.57 17.89
C ALA A 13 7.51 2.40 16.48
N VAL A 14 8.12 3.47 15.97
CA VAL A 14 8.81 3.47 14.68
C VAL A 14 10.14 4.16 14.86
N SER A 15 11.21 3.52 14.40
CA SER A 15 12.56 4.08 14.52
C SER A 15 12.68 5.46 13.86
N GLY A 16 12.99 6.46 14.68
CA GLY A 16 13.22 7.85 14.27
C GLY A 16 12.01 8.77 14.38
N LEU A 17 10.88 8.30 14.91
CA LEU A 17 9.73 9.15 15.28
C LEU A 17 9.47 9.09 16.79
N GLY A 18 8.76 10.09 17.32
CA GLY A 18 8.26 10.06 18.70
C GLY A 18 7.26 8.94 18.93
N ASN A 19 7.16 8.50 20.19
CA ASN A 19 6.28 7.38 20.55
C ASN A 19 4.79 7.78 20.48
N THR A 20 4.47 9.03 20.82
CA THR A 20 3.10 9.54 20.90
C THR A 20 2.79 10.48 19.74
N ALA A 21 1.66 10.26 19.06
CA ALA A 21 1.12 11.22 18.10
C ALA A 21 0.30 12.29 18.82
N LEU A 22 0.47 13.54 18.43
CA LEU A 22 -0.44 14.63 18.79
C LEU A 22 -1.44 14.84 17.66
N PRO A 23 -2.74 14.56 17.85
CA PRO A 23 -3.75 14.75 16.82
C PRO A 23 -3.77 16.19 16.31
N LYS A 24 -3.79 16.37 14.99
CA LYS A 24 -3.73 17.68 14.32
C LYS A 24 -5.04 18.03 13.58
N VAL A 25 -5.40 19.30 13.61
CA VAL A 25 -6.41 19.90 12.74
C VAL A 25 -5.72 20.36 11.45
N ILE A 26 -6.13 19.75 10.33
CA ILE A 26 -5.48 19.96 9.04
C ILE A 26 -6.37 20.84 8.17
N LYS A 27 -5.89 21.99 7.70
CA LYS A 27 -6.57 22.79 6.67
C LYS A 27 -6.00 22.46 5.29
N ILE A 28 -6.87 22.16 4.32
CA ILE A 28 -6.51 21.94 2.91
C ILE A 28 -7.19 23.02 2.07
N THR A 29 -6.38 23.75 1.30
CA THR A 29 -6.84 24.68 0.27
C THR A 29 -6.64 24.05 -1.09
N ALA A 30 -7.73 23.62 -1.74
CA ALA A 30 -7.69 23.08 -3.10
C ALA A 30 -8.16 24.08 -4.15
N GLY A 31 -8.85 25.14 -3.72
CA GLY A 31 -9.40 26.17 -4.61
C GLY A 31 -10.50 25.61 -5.51
N GLN A 32 -10.62 26.17 -6.71
CA GLN A 32 -11.53 25.68 -7.74
C GLN A 32 -10.89 24.50 -8.47
N LEU A 33 -11.58 23.35 -8.52
CA LEU A 33 -11.06 22.14 -9.17
C LEU A 33 -11.25 22.15 -10.70
N GLY A 34 -12.43 22.56 -11.18
CA GLY A 34 -12.74 22.55 -12.62
C GLY A 34 -12.36 21.22 -13.30
N ASN A 35 -11.82 21.29 -14.51
CA ASN A 35 -11.35 20.12 -15.26
C ASN A 35 -9.93 19.66 -14.88
N GLN A 36 -9.40 20.08 -13.72
CA GLN A 36 -8.03 19.78 -13.33
C GLN A 36 -7.93 18.41 -12.67
N LEU A 37 -8.00 17.35 -13.51
CA LEU A 37 -8.09 15.95 -13.09
C LEU A 37 -6.95 15.56 -12.15
N ALA A 38 -5.72 16.02 -12.41
CA ALA A 38 -4.58 15.67 -11.56
C ALA A 38 -4.79 16.20 -10.13
N ARG A 39 -5.30 17.43 -9.98
CA ARG A 39 -5.63 17.98 -8.65
C ARG A 39 -6.81 17.25 -8.00
N GLN A 40 -7.82 16.87 -8.77
CA GLN A 40 -8.92 16.09 -8.22
C GLN A 40 -8.41 14.74 -7.66
N HIS A 41 -7.54 14.03 -8.40
CA HIS A 41 -6.89 12.81 -7.91
C HIS A 41 -6.05 13.06 -6.66
N LEU A 42 -5.23 14.13 -6.64
CA LEU A 42 -4.45 14.55 -5.48
C LEU A 42 -5.34 14.76 -4.25
N LEU A 43 -6.44 15.51 -4.40
CA LEU A 43 -7.37 15.79 -3.30
C LEU A 43 -8.07 14.53 -2.79
N VAL A 44 -8.63 13.71 -3.69
CA VAL A 44 -9.31 12.45 -3.34
C VAL A 44 -8.36 11.53 -2.57
N CYS A 45 -7.14 11.36 -3.06
CA CYS A 45 -6.14 10.53 -2.41
C CYS A 45 -5.75 11.10 -1.05
N LEU A 46 -5.43 12.39 -0.99
CA LEU A 46 -5.01 13.04 0.24
C LEU A 46 -6.08 12.96 1.35
N VAL A 47 -7.34 13.29 1.03
CA VAL A 47 -8.43 13.23 2.00
C VAL A 47 -8.63 11.80 2.50
N ASN A 48 -8.65 10.80 1.61
CA ASN A 48 -8.77 9.40 2.02
C ASN A 48 -7.62 8.96 2.94
N LEU A 49 -6.38 9.34 2.61
CA LEU A 49 -5.21 9.02 3.43
C LEU A 49 -5.29 9.67 4.82
N LEU A 50 -5.57 10.98 4.89
CA LEU A 50 -5.67 11.73 6.14
C LEU A 50 -6.85 11.25 7.00
N ALA A 51 -7.99 10.92 6.39
CA ALA A 51 -9.16 10.36 7.05
C ALA A 51 -8.86 9.00 7.69
N ARG A 52 -7.80 8.31 7.27
CA ARG A 52 -7.35 7.04 7.87
C ARG A 52 -6.27 7.22 8.92
N LEU A 53 -5.64 8.39 9.07
CA LEU A 53 -4.55 8.65 10.03
C LEU A 53 -5.04 8.85 11.46
N HIS A 54 -5.78 7.87 12.00
CA HIS A 54 -6.28 7.86 13.36
C HIS A 54 -5.18 8.10 14.40
N GLY A 55 -5.48 8.97 15.37
CA GLY A 55 -4.54 9.42 16.40
C GLY A 55 -3.55 10.50 15.93
N SER A 56 -3.37 10.69 14.61
CA SER A 56 -2.51 11.75 14.07
C SER A 56 -3.31 12.92 13.50
N VAL A 57 -4.48 12.64 12.91
CA VAL A 57 -5.40 13.65 12.41
C VAL A 57 -6.66 13.64 13.28
N LYS A 58 -7.09 14.83 13.69
CA LYS A 58 -8.32 15.05 14.46
C LYS A 58 -9.47 15.46 13.55
N THR A 59 -9.20 16.38 12.62
CA THR A 59 -10.22 17.00 11.76
C THR A 59 -9.55 17.51 10.50
N ILE A 60 -10.25 17.41 9.37
CA ILE A 60 -9.85 18.00 8.10
C ILE A 60 -10.76 19.22 7.85
N LYS A 61 -10.18 20.37 7.56
CA LYS A 61 -10.85 21.60 7.18
C LYS A 61 -10.59 21.84 5.71
N LEU A 62 -11.63 21.85 4.88
CA LEU A 62 -11.48 21.86 3.44
C LEU A 62 -12.02 23.15 2.83
N GLN A 63 -11.19 23.82 2.04
CA GLN A 63 -11.55 24.94 1.18
C GLN A 63 -11.45 24.49 -0.27
N VAL A 64 -12.60 24.16 -0.87
CA VAL A 64 -12.70 23.67 -2.24
C VAL A 64 -13.99 24.16 -2.88
N SER A 65 -13.97 24.38 -4.19
CA SER A 65 -15.15 24.66 -5.00
C SER A 65 -15.12 23.93 -6.34
N GLY A 66 -16.27 23.84 -6.99
CA GLY A 66 -16.48 23.05 -8.20
C GLY A 66 -16.86 21.60 -7.92
N ASP A 67 -16.81 20.80 -8.97
CA ASP A 67 -17.24 19.40 -8.94
C ASP A 67 -16.06 18.43 -8.99
N ILE A 68 -16.30 17.20 -8.55
CA ILE A 68 -15.38 16.06 -8.70
C ILE A 68 -15.91 15.15 -9.80
N THR A 69 -15.05 14.87 -10.77
CA THR A 69 -15.29 13.99 -11.91
C THR A 69 -14.38 12.76 -11.92
N VAL A 70 -13.36 12.70 -11.06
CA VAL A 70 -12.51 11.51 -10.91
C VAL A 70 -13.16 10.46 -9.99
N PRO A 71 -13.01 9.15 -10.28
CA PRO A 71 -13.64 8.09 -9.49
C PRO A 71 -13.26 8.13 -8.01
N LEU A 72 -14.26 8.00 -7.13
CA LEU A 72 -14.04 7.81 -5.70
C LEU A 72 -13.95 6.30 -5.38
N PRO A 73 -13.22 5.90 -4.33
CA PRO A 73 -13.11 4.50 -3.92
C PRO A 73 -14.43 3.74 -3.69
N HIS A 74 -15.51 4.47 -3.38
CA HIS A 74 -16.77 3.91 -2.89
C HIS A 74 -18.01 4.40 -3.64
N ALA A 75 -17.85 5.37 -4.54
CA ALA A 75 -18.97 6.02 -5.20
C ALA A 75 -18.58 6.47 -6.61
N PRO A 76 -19.56 6.55 -7.54
CA PRO A 76 -19.32 7.13 -8.84
C PRO A 76 -18.94 8.62 -8.71
N PRO A 77 -18.20 9.16 -9.70
CA PRO A 77 -17.74 10.54 -9.66
C PRO A 77 -18.87 11.51 -9.99
N LEU A 78 -19.66 11.95 -9.01
CA LEU A 78 -20.69 12.95 -9.26
C LEU A 78 -20.92 13.86 -8.06
N GLY A 79 -20.75 15.16 -8.32
CA GLY A 79 -21.29 16.23 -7.49
C GLY A 79 -20.25 17.20 -6.94
N ASN A 80 -20.73 18.00 -6.00
CA ASN A 80 -19.95 19.04 -5.34
C ASN A 80 -18.72 18.46 -4.63
N ALA A 81 -17.56 19.04 -4.90
CA ALA A 81 -16.27 18.54 -4.40
C ALA A 81 -16.20 18.46 -2.87
N PHE A 82 -16.78 19.42 -2.16
CA PHE A 82 -16.77 19.41 -0.70
C PHE A 82 -17.61 18.24 -0.16
N ALA A 83 -18.84 18.08 -0.63
CA ALA A 83 -19.72 16.99 -0.22
C ALA A 83 -19.14 15.61 -0.56
N ALA A 84 -18.48 15.48 -1.72
CA ALA A 84 -17.78 14.26 -2.11
C ALA A 84 -16.65 13.90 -1.12
N MET A 85 -15.87 14.87 -0.66
CA MET A 85 -14.77 14.64 0.29
C MET A 85 -15.28 14.37 1.70
N GLU A 86 -16.37 15.02 2.11
CA GLU A 86 -17.06 14.72 3.37
C GLU A 86 -17.57 13.28 3.40
N ASN A 87 -18.29 12.86 2.35
CA ASN A 87 -18.79 11.49 2.22
C ASN A 87 -17.64 10.48 2.19
N LEU A 88 -16.55 10.77 1.47
CA LEU A 88 -15.36 9.91 1.42
C LEU A 88 -14.74 9.69 2.80
N ALA A 89 -14.56 10.76 3.59
CA ALA A 89 -14.01 10.63 4.93
C ALA A 89 -14.96 9.88 5.87
N ALA A 90 -16.27 10.17 5.79
CA ALA A 90 -17.29 9.48 6.56
C ALA A 90 -17.34 7.98 6.26
N TRP A 91 -17.33 7.59 4.98
CA TRP A 91 -17.28 6.19 4.56
C TRP A 91 -16.01 5.48 5.01
N ALA A 92 -14.84 6.12 4.82
CA ALA A 92 -13.54 5.51 5.08
C ALA A 92 -13.32 5.20 6.58
N ASN A 93 -13.86 6.03 7.48
CA ASN A 93 -13.53 5.96 8.91
C ASN A 93 -14.72 6.05 9.88
N GLY A 94 -15.94 6.16 9.37
CA GLY A 94 -17.17 6.27 10.17
C GLY A 94 -17.38 7.65 10.80
N GLY A 95 -16.87 8.72 10.16
CA GLY A 95 -17.00 10.10 10.65
C GLY A 95 -16.10 10.46 11.84
N ARG A 96 -15.16 9.58 12.23
CA ARG A 96 -14.22 9.81 13.35
C ARG A 96 -13.23 10.94 13.07
N ILE A 97 -12.85 11.11 11.81
CA ILE A 97 -12.06 12.26 11.34
C ILE A 97 -12.96 12.99 10.33
N PRO A 98 -13.72 14.00 10.78
CA PRO A 98 -14.66 14.70 9.91
C PRO A 98 -13.94 15.65 8.97
N VAL A 99 -14.56 15.89 7.81
CA VAL A 99 -14.21 16.99 6.89
C VAL A 99 -15.21 18.12 7.12
N LEU A 100 -14.73 19.31 7.42
CA LEU A 100 -15.52 20.50 7.73
C LEU A 100 -15.14 21.65 6.79
N ALA A 101 -15.99 22.66 6.66
CA ALA A 101 -15.63 23.89 5.96
C ALA A 101 -14.41 24.56 6.62
N ALA A 102 -13.57 25.22 5.81
CA ALA A 102 -12.33 25.83 6.27
C ALA A 102 -12.52 27.14 7.06
N THR A 103 -13.02 27.02 8.30
CA THR A 103 -13.17 28.14 9.24
C THR A 103 -12.31 27.93 10.50
N GLY A 104 -11.86 29.03 11.13
CA GLY A 104 -11.07 29.00 12.37
C GLY A 104 -9.63 28.48 12.22
N GLU A 105 -8.97 28.25 13.35
CA GLU A 105 -7.54 27.88 13.41
C GLU A 105 -7.26 26.43 13.00
N SER A 106 -6.05 26.18 12.49
CA SER A 106 -5.56 24.85 12.09
C SER A 106 -4.10 24.68 12.51
N ASP A 107 -3.72 23.48 12.92
CA ASP A 107 -2.34 23.17 13.30
C ASP A 107 -1.42 23.06 12.08
N ILE A 108 -1.95 22.57 10.96
CA ILE A 108 -1.21 22.41 9.70
C ILE A 108 -2.09 22.93 8.57
N THR A 109 -1.51 23.72 7.68
CA THR A 109 -2.16 24.26 6.47
C THR A 109 -1.45 23.69 5.25
N ILE A 110 -2.24 23.20 4.31
CA ILE A 110 -1.80 22.58 3.06
C ILE A 110 -2.45 23.32 1.91
N ASP A 111 -1.67 23.72 0.91
CA ASP A 111 -2.17 24.29 -0.33
C ASP A 111 -1.83 23.37 -1.51
N ILE A 112 -2.87 22.94 -2.22
CA ILE A 112 -2.77 22.13 -3.45
C ILE A 112 -3.45 22.82 -4.63
N SER A 113 -3.81 24.09 -4.49
CA SER A 113 -4.52 24.86 -5.51
C SER A 113 -3.61 25.23 -6.69
N TYR A 114 -4.22 25.66 -7.81
CA TYR A 114 -3.50 26.03 -9.02
C TYR A 114 -2.64 27.28 -8.82
N ASN A 115 -3.19 28.22 -8.06
CA ASN A 115 -2.59 29.51 -7.74
C ASN A 115 -2.33 29.53 -6.23
N PRO A 116 -1.29 28.80 -5.76
CA PRO A 116 -1.02 28.66 -4.34
C PRO A 116 -0.73 30.02 -3.72
N VAL A 117 -1.25 30.23 -2.51
CA VAL A 117 -1.04 31.46 -1.75
C VAL A 117 0.04 31.24 -0.70
N GLU A 118 0.87 32.24 -0.44
CA GLU A 118 1.85 32.19 0.65
C GLU A 118 1.20 31.94 2.02
N GLY A 119 1.94 31.29 2.92
CA GLY A 119 1.53 31.05 4.31
C GLY A 119 0.95 29.66 4.60
N ALA A 120 0.97 28.74 3.63
CA ALA A 120 0.75 27.32 3.94
C ALA A 120 2.01 26.70 4.56
N HIS A 121 1.83 25.73 5.45
CA HIS A 121 2.96 24.95 5.99
C HIS A 121 3.53 23.99 4.95
N LEU A 122 2.66 23.47 4.09
CA LEU A 122 2.99 22.50 3.04
C LEU A 122 2.27 22.86 1.74
N TYR A 123 2.96 22.63 0.64
CA TYR A 123 2.46 22.74 -0.72
C TYR A 123 2.64 21.40 -1.41
N ALA A 124 1.76 21.07 -2.36
CA ALA A 124 1.94 19.89 -3.20
C ALA A 124 1.37 20.06 -4.59
N CYS A 125 2.02 19.40 -5.54
CA CYS A 125 1.52 19.22 -6.89
C CYS A 125 1.93 17.84 -7.41
N GLY A 126 1.18 17.34 -8.37
CA GLY A 126 1.53 16.13 -9.12
C GLY A 126 0.98 16.24 -10.52
N ALA A 127 1.76 15.78 -11.49
CA ALA A 127 1.41 15.78 -12.90
C ALA A 127 2.14 14.61 -13.56
N GLY A 128 1.47 13.89 -14.47
CA GLY A 128 2.07 12.72 -15.12
C GLY A 128 2.65 11.72 -14.10
N TRP A 129 3.96 11.51 -14.17
CA TRP A 129 4.73 10.63 -13.29
C TRP A 129 5.46 11.37 -12.17
N LYS A 130 5.37 12.69 -12.14
CA LYS A 130 6.09 13.55 -11.19
C LYS A 130 5.19 13.95 -10.03
N SER A 131 5.80 13.96 -8.87
CA SER A 131 5.19 14.36 -7.60
C SER A 131 6.11 15.33 -6.89
N TRP A 132 5.55 16.33 -6.24
CA TRP A 132 6.33 17.31 -5.48
C TRP A 132 5.61 17.76 -4.23
N ILE A 133 6.39 18.02 -3.18
CA ILE A 133 5.95 18.71 -1.97
C ILE A 133 7.00 19.73 -1.52
N GLY A 134 6.55 20.84 -0.93
CA GLY A 134 7.45 21.88 -0.44
C GLY A 134 6.86 22.72 0.70
N VAL A 135 7.67 23.63 1.24
CA VAL A 135 7.27 24.58 2.32
C VAL A 135 7.10 26.02 1.82
N ARG A 136 7.25 26.23 0.51
CA ARG A 136 6.97 27.47 -0.20
C ARG A 136 6.13 27.14 -1.43
N PRO A 137 5.38 28.09 -1.99
CA PRO A 137 4.74 27.90 -3.29
C PRO A 137 5.77 27.39 -4.33
N PRO A 138 5.37 26.51 -5.27
CA PRO A 138 6.25 26.02 -6.31
C PRO A 138 6.79 27.19 -7.14
N ASP A 139 8.09 27.18 -7.40
CA ASP A 139 8.82 28.18 -8.19
C ASP A 139 9.06 27.74 -9.65
N PHE A 140 8.52 26.59 -10.02
CA PHE A 140 8.56 26.01 -11.36
C PHE A 140 7.22 26.15 -12.07
N ALA A 141 7.26 26.09 -13.40
CA ALA A 141 6.05 26.05 -14.19
C ALA A 141 5.38 24.67 -14.07
N LEU A 142 4.16 24.66 -13.56
CA LEU A 142 3.28 23.52 -13.76
C LEU A 142 2.91 23.51 -15.23
N GLY A 143 3.29 22.44 -15.94
CA GLY A 143 2.86 22.22 -17.32
C GLY A 143 1.33 22.18 -17.42
N GLU A 144 0.82 22.04 -18.65
CA GLU A 144 -0.60 21.71 -18.82
C GLU A 144 -0.93 20.47 -17.97
N ASP A 145 -2.14 20.43 -17.42
CA ASP A 145 -2.56 19.37 -16.50
C ASP A 145 -2.59 18.03 -17.25
N GLU A 146 -1.44 17.36 -17.30
CA GLU A 146 -1.31 16.08 -17.99
C GLU A 146 -2.22 15.07 -17.30
N PRO A 147 -3.21 14.51 -18.02
CA PRO A 147 -4.19 13.64 -17.42
C PRO A 147 -3.50 12.38 -16.88
N GLY A 148 -3.68 12.11 -15.59
CA GLY A 148 -3.11 10.94 -14.94
C GLY A 148 -3.23 11.03 -13.43
N CYS A 149 -3.09 9.87 -12.76
CA CYS A 149 -3.25 9.76 -11.31
C CYS A 149 -1.93 9.43 -10.58
N LEU A 150 -0.87 9.02 -11.28
CA LEU A 150 0.38 8.54 -10.70
C LEU A 150 1.08 9.61 -9.83
N GLY A 151 1.54 10.68 -10.45
CA GLY A 151 2.15 11.83 -9.78
C GLY A 151 1.28 12.41 -8.67
N PRO A 152 0.00 12.72 -8.94
CA PRO A 152 -0.95 13.17 -7.91
C PRO A 152 -1.09 12.25 -6.70
N TYR A 153 -1.26 10.95 -6.91
CA TYR A 153 -1.39 10.01 -5.80
C TYR A 153 -0.10 9.89 -4.99
N PHE A 154 1.06 9.91 -5.66
CA PHE A 154 2.33 9.87 -4.94
C PHE A 154 2.58 11.17 -4.14
N ALA A 155 2.27 12.34 -4.70
CA ALA A 155 2.34 13.61 -3.98
C ALA A 155 1.41 13.62 -2.75
N ALA A 156 0.18 13.09 -2.86
CA ALA A 156 -0.71 12.90 -1.71
C ALA A 156 -0.07 12.00 -0.64
N THR A 157 0.63 10.93 -1.03
CA THR A 157 1.32 10.06 -0.08
C THR A 157 2.46 10.78 0.65
N MET A 158 3.28 11.54 -0.08
CA MET A 158 4.38 12.33 0.49
C MET A 158 3.85 13.34 1.51
N LEU A 159 2.78 14.05 1.16
CA LEU A 159 2.18 15.06 2.02
C LEU A 159 1.49 14.45 3.27
N ALA A 160 0.78 13.34 3.12
CA ALA A 160 0.25 12.60 4.28
C ALA A 160 1.38 12.08 5.20
N GLY A 161 2.52 11.70 4.61
CA GLY A 161 3.74 11.34 5.35
C GLY A 161 4.31 12.51 6.16
N GLU A 162 4.35 13.72 5.61
CA GLU A 162 4.76 14.92 6.37
C GLU A 162 3.81 15.21 7.53
N VAL A 163 2.49 15.16 7.30
CA VAL A 163 1.50 15.33 8.37
C VAL A 163 1.72 14.31 9.50
N PHE A 164 1.98 13.04 9.15
CA PHE A 164 2.27 12.00 10.13
C PHE A 164 3.55 12.28 10.92
N LYS A 165 4.63 12.75 10.26
CA LYS A 165 5.89 13.15 10.93
C LYS A 165 5.69 14.35 11.86
N MET A 166 4.92 15.34 11.44
CA MET A 166 4.60 16.53 12.26
C MET A 166 3.74 16.15 13.48
N SER A 167 2.85 15.17 13.34
CA SER A 167 2.03 14.68 14.45
C SER A 167 2.81 13.80 15.44
N LYS A 168 3.62 12.84 14.97
CA LYS A 168 4.43 11.95 15.82
C LYS A 168 5.67 12.64 16.41
N GLY A 169 6.13 13.73 15.79
CA GLY A 169 7.42 14.33 16.07
C GLY A 169 8.56 13.55 15.40
N LEU A 170 9.44 14.26 14.70
CA LEU A 170 10.59 13.67 14.02
C LEU A 170 11.82 13.69 14.93
N ILE A 171 12.38 12.52 15.23
CA ILE A 171 13.63 12.39 16.02
C ILE A 171 14.84 12.23 15.08
N LYS A 172 14.69 11.45 14.01
CA LYS A 172 15.73 11.20 13.00
C LYS A 172 15.12 11.27 11.61
N GLY A 173 15.74 12.02 10.71
CA GLY A 173 15.24 12.20 9.33
C GLY A 173 15.23 13.69 8.97
N ARG A 174 14.35 14.07 8.05
CA ARG A 174 14.04 15.48 7.78
C ARG A 174 12.58 15.68 7.36
N TYR A 175 12.10 16.92 7.50
CA TYR A 175 10.86 17.36 6.87
C TYR A 175 11.10 17.69 5.39
N ALA A 176 10.02 17.73 4.63
CA ALA A 176 10.05 18.21 3.26
C ALA A 176 10.43 19.70 3.19
N THR A 177 11.09 20.10 2.12
CA THR A 177 11.42 21.51 1.85
C THR A 177 11.11 21.92 0.42
N ASN A 178 11.61 21.14 -0.55
CA ASN A 178 11.41 21.33 -1.98
C ASN A 178 11.70 20.00 -2.69
N ASP A 179 10.88 18.99 -2.40
CA ASP A 179 11.17 17.60 -2.71
C ASP A 179 10.29 17.13 -3.87
N ALA A 180 10.91 16.93 -5.04
CA ALA A 180 10.28 16.26 -6.17
C ALA A 180 10.74 14.81 -6.29
N TYR A 181 9.87 13.97 -6.86
CA TYR A 181 10.14 12.58 -7.17
C TYR A 181 9.51 12.20 -8.52
N SER A 182 10.25 11.46 -9.33
CA SER A 182 9.75 10.88 -10.59
C SER A 182 9.49 9.39 -10.41
N LEU A 183 8.24 8.96 -10.61
CA LEU A 183 7.87 7.55 -10.64
C LEU A 183 8.44 6.82 -11.87
N TRP A 184 8.83 7.57 -12.90
CA TRP A 184 9.43 7.03 -14.12
C TRP A 184 10.87 6.58 -13.87
N THR A 185 11.73 7.48 -13.40
CA THR A 185 13.14 7.15 -13.14
C THR A 185 13.38 6.58 -11.74
N GLY A 186 12.47 6.82 -10.80
CA GLY A 186 12.64 6.47 -9.39
C GLY A 186 13.62 7.38 -8.66
N GLU A 187 13.80 8.62 -9.13
CA GLU A 187 14.79 9.57 -8.62
C GLU A 187 14.12 10.73 -7.88
N VAL A 188 14.87 11.31 -6.94
CA VAL A 188 14.55 12.58 -6.27
C VAL A 188 15.40 13.69 -6.85
N GLY A 189 14.85 14.90 -6.98
CA GLY A 189 15.56 16.02 -7.59
C GLY A 189 14.75 17.31 -7.62
N ALA A 190 15.21 18.29 -8.40
CA ALA A 190 14.43 19.46 -8.75
C ALA A 190 13.37 19.09 -9.80
N TRP A 191 12.21 19.73 -9.75
CA TRP A 191 11.07 19.38 -10.61
C TRP A 191 11.38 19.40 -12.12
N ASP A 192 12.14 20.40 -12.57
CA ASP A 192 12.48 20.62 -13.97
C ASP A 192 13.56 19.65 -14.48
N ASP A 193 14.38 19.11 -13.58
CA ASP A 193 15.44 18.15 -13.91
C ASP A 193 14.92 16.70 -13.96
N LEU A 194 13.77 16.44 -13.34
CA LEU A 194 13.19 15.11 -13.30
C LEU A 194 12.49 14.79 -14.62
N ALA A 195 12.86 13.65 -15.20
CA ALA A 195 12.17 13.12 -16.35
C ALA A 195 10.73 12.77 -15.99
N ASP A 196 9.81 13.21 -16.84
CA ASP A 196 8.45 12.68 -16.81
C ASP A 196 8.39 11.36 -17.57
N GLY A 197 7.43 10.53 -17.20
CA GLY A 197 7.13 9.34 -17.96
C GLY A 197 6.13 9.64 -19.09
N PRO A 198 6.07 8.78 -20.08
CA PRO A 198 5.08 8.85 -21.16
C PRO A 198 3.62 8.69 -20.66
N PRO A 199 2.61 9.18 -21.41
CA PRO A 199 1.20 9.09 -21.02
C PRO A 199 0.72 7.65 -20.82
N VAL A 200 -0.05 7.42 -19.74
CA VAL A 200 -0.67 6.12 -19.41
C VAL A 200 -2.11 6.01 -19.91
N ARG A 201 -2.80 7.14 -20.06
CA ARG A 201 -4.19 7.19 -20.49
C ARG A 201 -4.37 6.58 -21.88
N GLY A 202 -5.42 5.77 -22.06
CA GLY A 202 -5.76 5.14 -23.33
C GLY A 202 -4.83 3.99 -23.72
N THR A 203 -4.00 3.52 -22.79
CA THR A 203 -3.05 2.43 -23.07
C THR A 203 -3.68 1.09 -22.74
N SER A 204 -3.25 0.03 -23.44
CA SER A 204 -3.72 -1.33 -23.20
C SER A 204 -2.76 -2.06 -22.28
N LEU A 205 -3.31 -2.70 -21.26
CA LEU A 205 -2.59 -3.57 -20.35
C LEU A 205 -2.97 -5.02 -20.65
N PRO A 206 -2.01 -5.93 -20.84
CA PRO A 206 -2.31 -7.35 -20.93
C PRO A 206 -2.97 -7.82 -19.63
N ALA A 207 -3.64 -8.97 -19.70
CA ALA A 207 -4.25 -9.52 -18.50
C ALA A 207 -3.21 -9.75 -17.40
N VAL A 208 -3.58 -9.39 -16.18
CA VAL A 208 -2.68 -9.40 -15.02
C VAL A 208 -3.31 -10.13 -13.86
N TYR A 209 -2.52 -10.98 -13.20
CA TYR A 209 -2.92 -11.65 -11.97
C TYR A 209 -2.46 -10.81 -10.77
N LEU A 210 -3.38 -10.16 -10.06
CA LEU A 210 -3.14 -9.51 -8.79
C LEU A 210 -3.35 -10.51 -7.64
N VAL A 211 -2.25 -11.00 -7.06
CA VAL A 211 -2.31 -11.90 -5.90
C VAL A 211 -2.11 -11.08 -4.62
N GLY A 212 -3.16 -11.01 -3.80
CA GLY A 212 -3.25 -10.16 -2.61
C GLY A 212 -4.07 -8.88 -2.87
N ALA A 213 -5.25 -8.79 -2.26
CA ALA A 213 -6.13 -7.63 -2.17
C ALA A 213 -5.99 -6.91 -0.81
N GLY A 214 -4.79 -6.95 -0.21
CA GLY A 214 -4.43 -6.17 0.96
C GLY A 214 -4.26 -4.67 0.64
N ALA A 215 -3.59 -3.94 1.52
CA ALA A 215 -3.43 -2.48 1.41
C ALA A 215 -2.80 -2.04 0.08
N VAL A 216 -1.70 -2.70 -0.30
CA VAL A 216 -1.00 -2.44 -1.57
C VAL A 216 -1.85 -2.87 -2.76
N GLY A 217 -2.48 -4.05 -2.71
CA GLY A 217 -3.31 -4.56 -3.81
C GLY A 217 -4.52 -3.67 -4.11
N GLN A 218 -5.22 -3.21 -3.07
CA GLN A 218 -6.30 -2.24 -3.21
C GLN A 218 -5.80 -0.89 -3.76
N GLY A 219 -4.64 -0.42 -3.33
CA GLY A 219 -4.01 0.78 -3.90
C GLY A 219 -3.65 0.61 -5.38
N VAL A 220 -3.16 -0.56 -5.79
CA VAL A 220 -2.85 -0.86 -7.20
C VAL A 220 -4.13 -0.83 -8.02
N MET A 221 -5.20 -1.46 -7.51
CA MET A 221 -6.50 -1.43 -8.15
C MET A 221 -7.06 -0.01 -8.30
N GLN A 222 -6.91 0.84 -7.27
CA GLN A 222 -7.24 2.26 -7.35
C GLN A 222 -6.50 2.95 -8.48
N VAL A 223 -5.19 2.74 -8.60
CA VAL A 223 -4.38 3.36 -9.66
C VAL A 223 -4.84 2.88 -11.03
N LEU A 224 -5.03 1.56 -11.22
CA LEU A 224 -5.46 0.99 -12.50
C LEU A 224 -6.83 1.54 -12.93
N GLY A 225 -7.82 1.54 -12.04
CA GLY A 225 -9.15 2.09 -12.34
C GLY A 225 -9.16 3.61 -12.56
N ALA A 226 -8.22 4.33 -11.97
CA ALA A 226 -8.04 5.78 -12.16
C ALA A 226 -7.16 6.15 -13.37
N SER A 227 -6.55 5.17 -14.06
CA SER A 227 -5.59 5.43 -15.14
C SER A 227 -6.23 5.56 -16.53
N GLU A 228 -7.55 5.40 -16.65
CA GLU A 228 -8.29 5.49 -17.93
C GLU A 228 -7.67 4.64 -19.04
N LEU A 229 -7.37 3.37 -18.73
CA LEU A 229 -6.80 2.41 -19.67
C LEU A 229 -7.80 2.06 -20.77
N ALA A 230 -7.33 1.84 -22.00
CA ALA A 230 -8.21 1.48 -23.12
C ALA A 230 -8.70 0.04 -23.02
N ASP A 231 -7.84 -0.86 -22.56
CA ASP A 231 -8.18 -2.25 -22.26
C ASP A 231 -7.29 -2.74 -21.11
N ALA A 232 -7.88 -3.37 -20.12
CA ALA A 232 -7.17 -3.98 -19.01
C ALA A 232 -8.08 -5.03 -18.36
N TYR A 233 -7.54 -6.21 -18.07
CA TYR A 233 -8.26 -7.29 -17.41
C TYR A 233 -7.47 -7.79 -16.19
N VAL A 234 -8.03 -7.64 -14.99
CA VAL A 234 -7.33 -7.99 -13.74
C VAL A 234 -7.99 -9.18 -13.06
N VAL A 235 -7.25 -10.28 -12.94
CA VAL A 235 -7.62 -11.41 -12.08
C VAL A 235 -7.14 -11.11 -10.67
N THR A 236 -8.04 -10.94 -9.71
CA THR A 236 -7.70 -10.67 -8.30
C THR A 236 -7.94 -11.90 -7.44
N ILE A 237 -6.91 -12.33 -6.70
CA ILE A 237 -6.97 -13.53 -5.85
C ILE A 237 -6.62 -13.13 -4.41
N ASP A 238 -7.56 -13.30 -3.49
CA ASP A 238 -7.33 -13.13 -2.05
C ASP A 238 -8.32 -14.00 -1.24
N HIS A 239 -7.89 -14.47 -0.07
CA HIS A 239 -8.67 -15.34 0.83
C HIS A 239 -9.03 -14.66 2.16
N VAL A 240 -8.51 -13.46 2.39
CA VAL A 240 -8.56 -12.75 3.65
C VAL A 240 -9.77 -11.80 3.64
N HIS A 241 -10.36 -11.63 4.81
CA HIS A 241 -11.43 -10.66 5.06
C HIS A 241 -10.84 -9.43 5.77
N HIS A 242 -11.54 -8.30 5.73
CA HIS A 242 -11.17 -7.19 6.60
C HIS A 242 -11.38 -7.62 8.06
N ASP A 243 -10.44 -7.27 8.93
CA ASP A 243 -10.44 -7.73 10.32
C ASP A 243 -11.58 -7.12 11.14
N LYS A 244 -12.06 -7.88 12.12
CA LYS A 244 -13.11 -7.46 13.07
C LYS A 244 -12.73 -6.17 13.79
N GLU A 245 -11.46 -6.04 14.13
CA GLU A 245 -10.88 -4.89 14.82
C GLU A 245 -10.78 -3.65 13.93
N GLY A 246 -11.12 -3.77 12.63
CA GLY A 246 -11.08 -2.69 11.66
C GLY A 246 -9.67 -2.15 11.38
N THR A 247 -8.61 -2.77 11.91
CA THR A 247 -7.24 -2.28 11.72
C THR A 247 -6.84 -2.25 10.26
N ASN A 248 -7.47 -3.04 9.39
CA ASN A 248 -7.25 -3.01 7.94
C ASN A 248 -7.67 -1.69 7.31
N LEU A 249 -8.72 -1.04 7.81
CA LEU A 249 -9.22 0.23 7.29
C LEU A 249 -8.25 1.38 7.50
N ASN A 250 -7.25 1.24 8.37
CA ASN A 250 -6.22 2.25 8.52
C ASN A 250 -5.27 2.36 7.31
N ARG A 251 -5.34 1.43 6.35
CA ARG A 251 -4.44 1.35 5.19
C ARG A 251 -5.04 0.78 3.90
N CYS A 252 -6.12 0.02 3.98
CA CYS A 252 -6.84 -0.52 2.82
C CYS A 252 -7.64 0.58 2.12
N PHE A 253 -7.12 1.08 0.99
CA PHE A 253 -7.60 2.30 0.34
C PHE A 253 -9.05 2.22 -0.18
N LEU A 254 -9.50 1.02 -0.56
CA LEU A 254 -10.82 0.77 -1.16
C LEU A 254 -11.87 0.29 -0.16
N ALA A 255 -11.51 0.14 1.12
CA ALA A 255 -12.40 -0.37 2.16
C ALA A 255 -12.87 0.72 3.12
N GLY A 256 -14.16 0.72 3.45
CA GLY A 256 -14.80 1.57 4.45
C GLY A 256 -15.30 0.78 5.65
N ILE A 257 -16.00 1.45 6.57
CA ILE A 257 -16.52 0.83 7.80
C ILE A 257 -17.46 -0.34 7.52
N GLU A 258 -18.24 -0.25 6.45
CA GLU A 258 -19.19 -1.29 6.03
C GLU A 258 -18.51 -2.57 5.51
N ASP A 259 -17.21 -2.53 5.19
CA ASP A 259 -16.47 -3.66 4.64
C ASP A 259 -15.79 -4.52 5.73
N ILE A 260 -15.96 -4.19 7.02
CA ILE A 260 -15.43 -4.98 8.13
C ILE A 260 -16.05 -6.37 8.10
N LEU A 261 -15.21 -7.40 8.27
CA LEU A 261 -15.55 -8.83 8.10
C LEU A 261 -15.89 -9.27 6.67
N GLU A 262 -15.95 -8.36 5.70
CA GLU A 262 -16.21 -8.73 4.31
C GLU A 262 -14.92 -9.18 3.59
N PRO A 263 -15.02 -10.09 2.60
CA PRO A 263 -13.90 -10.50 1.77
C PRO A 263 -13.19 -9.31 1.12
N LYS A 264 -11.86 -9.28 1.15
CA LYS A 264 -11.08 -8.17 0.56
C LYS A 264 -11.25 -8.01 -0.94
N VAL A 265 -11.63 -9.07 -1.66
CA VAL A 265 -11.89 -9.00 -3.10
C VAL A 265 -13.21 -8.29 -3.42
N ASP A 266 -14.15 -8.18 -2.49
CA ASP A 266 -15.46 -7.56 -2.77
C ASP A 266 -15.34 -6.05 -2.97
N VAL A 267 -14.45 -5.39 -2.22
CA VAL A 267 -14.18 -3.95 -2.43
C VAL A 267 -13.46 -3.69 -3.75
N VAL A 268 -12.66 -4.65 -4.22
CA VAL A 268 -12.03 -4.61 -5.54
C VAL A 268 -13.08 -4.73 -6.64
N SER A 269 -13.99 -5.70 -6.53
CA SER A 269 -15.11 -5.85 -7.47
C SER A 269 -16.00 -4.61 -7.51
N ARG A 270 -16.30 -4.00 -6.36
CA ARG A 270 -17.10 -2.76 -6.29
C ARG A 270 -16.40 -1.63 -7.04
N TYR A 271 -15.12 -1.38 -6.74
CA TYR A 271 -14.38 -0.29 -7.37
C TYR A 271 -14.19 -0.50 -8.88
N ARG A 272 -14.02 -1.75 -9.30
CA ARG A 272 -14.02 -2.12 -10.72
C ARG A 272 -15.31 -1.67 -11.42
N GLY A 273 -16.46 -1.98 -10.84
CA GLY A 273 -17.75 -1.55 -11.37
C GLY A 273 -17.90 -0.03 -11.49
N LEU A 274 -17.25 0.74 -10.61
CA LEU A 274 -17.25 2.21 -10.66
C LEU A 274 -16.36 2.78 -11.76
N THR A 275 -15.33 2.03 -12.19
CA THR A 275 -14.30 2.49 -13.13
C THR A 275 -14.37 1.82 -14.49
N ASN A 276 -15.29 0.88 -14.68
CA ASN A 276 -15.39 0.03 -15.88
C ASN A 276 -14.10 -0.73 -16.23
N LEU A 277 -13.24 -0.97 -15.23
CA LEU A 277 -12.08 -1.84 -15.41
C LEU A 277 -12.60 -3.29 -15.61
N ASN A 278 -11.98 -4.11 -16.45
CA ASN A 278 -12.42 -5.50 -16.60
C ASN A 278 -11.66 -6.42 -15.63
N GLY A 279 -12.22 -7.59 -15.33
CA GLY A 279 -11.47 -8.63 -14.62
C GLY A 279 -12.32 -9.77 -14.04
N PHE A 280 -11.70 -10.50 -13.12
CA PHE A 280 -12.29 -11.61 -12.37
C PHE A 280 -11.80 -11.62 -10.91
N GLU A 281 -12.69 -11.89 -9.94
CA GLU A 281 -12.35 -12.02 -8.52
C GLU A 281 -12.45 -13.47 -8.07
N PHE A 282 -11.42 -13.93 -7.35
CA PHE A 282 -11.42 -15.24 -6.71
C PHE A 282 -11.26 -15.11 -5.20
N LYS A 283 -12.28 -15.59 -4.46
CA LYS A 283 -12.32 -15.67 -3.00
C LYS A 283 -11.65 -16.95 -2.52
N GLY A 284 -10.33 -16.94 -2.40
CA GLY A 284 -9.59 -18.11 -1.98
C GLY A 284 -8.08 -17.94 -2.08
N ARG A 285 -7.33 -18.94 -1.59
CA ARG A 285 -5.88 -18.92 -1.69
C ARG A 285 -5.48 -19.17 -3.13
N LEU A 286 -4.22 -18.85 -3.45
CA LEU A 286 -3.67 -19.17 -4.77
C LEU A 286 -3.78 -20.66 -5.09
N GLY A 287 -3.52 -21.55 -4.13
CA GLY A 287 -3.71 -23.00 -4.33
C GLY A 287 -5.16 -23.39 -4.67
N ASP A 288 -6.13 -22.78 -3.99
CA ASP A 288 -7.56 -23.01 -4.25
C ASP A 288 -7.95 -22.51 -5.64
N TYR A 289 -7.37 -21.38 -6.07
CA TYR A 289 -7.56 -20.84 -7.41
C TYR A 289 -7.10 -21.83 -8.49
N LEU A 290 -5.92 -22.43 -8.35
CA LEU A 290 -5.36 -23.32 -9.36
C LEU A 290 -6.27 -24.53 -9.65
N ILE A 291 -6.90 -25.09 -8.61
CA ILE A 291 -7.78 -26.27 -8.74
C ILE A 291 -9.27 -25.94 -8.86
N GLY A 292 -9.65 -24.71 -8.54
CA GLY A 292 -11.05 -24.27 -8.50
C GLY A 292 -11.66 -24.03 -9.88
N GLU A 293 -12.99 -24.13 -9.94
CA GLU A 293 -13.77 -23.70 -11.09
C GLU A 293 -13.77 -22.17 -11.19
N LYS A 294 -13.61 -21.64 -12.41
CA LYS A 294 -13.40 -20.20 -12.69
C LYS A 294 -14.46 -19.67 -13.64
N VAL A 295 -15.73 -19.79 -13.25
CA VAL A 295 -16.88 -19.37 -14.07
C VAL A 295 -16.79 -17.87 -14.38
N GLY A 296 -16.71 -17.51 -15.66
CA GLY A 296 -16.59 -16.11 -16.10
C GLY A 296 -15.17 -15.61 -16.30
N LEU A 297 -14.14 -16.44 -16.08
CA LEU A 297 -12.78 -16.12 -16.49
C LEU A 297 -12.70 -16.04 -18.03
N ARG A 298 -11.90 -15.08 -18.53
CA ARG A 298 -11.68 -14.88 -19.96
C ARG A 298 -11.16 -16.17 -20.65
N PRO A 299 -11.70 -16.60 -21.80
CA PRO A 299 -11.35 -17.90 -22.40
C PRO A 299 -9.86 -18.09 -22.73
N ASP A 300 -9.18 -17.04 -23.20
CA ASP A 300 -7.75 -17.05 -23.50
C ASP A 300 -6.89 -17.24 -22.23
N LEU A 301 -7.34 -16.74 -21.07
CA LEU A 301 -6.70 -16.99 -19.78
C LEU A 301 -6.92 -18.44 -19.32
N VAL A 302 -8.12 -19.00 -19.54
CA VAL A 302 -8.38 -20.42 -19.28
C VAL A 302 -7.43 -21.29 -20.11
N GLU A 303 -7.23 -20.96 -21.38
CA GLU A 303 -6.27 -21.66 -22.25
C GLU A 303 -4.82 -21.48 -21.80
N ALA A 304 -4.42 -20.27 -21.39
CA ALA A 304 -3.08 -20.01 -20.86
C ALA A 304 -2.81 -20.80 -19.56
N GLU A 305 -3.77 -20.83 -18.64
CA GLU A 305 -3.66 -21.58 -17.37
C GLU A 305 -3.58 -23.08 -17.60
N ARG A 306 -4.34 -23.64 -18.55
CA ARG A 306 -4.22 -25.05 -18.93
C ARG A 306 -2.85 -25.42 -19.49
N ALA A 307 -2.11 -24.43 -19.99
CA ALA A 307 -0.75 -24.56 -20.47
C ALA A 307 0.30 -24.14 -19.42
N ASP A 308 -0.10 -23.96 -18.15
CA ASP A 308 0.73 -23.48 -17.04
C ASP A 308 1.44 -22.14 -17.35
N ARG A 309 0.79 -21.25 -18.09
CA ARG A 309 1.34 -19.94 -18.47
C ARG A 309 0.72 -18.81 -17.65
N TYR A 310 1.57 -18.13 -16.90
CA TYR A 310 1.24 -16.92 -16.14
C TYR A 310 2.19 -15.80 -16.56
N ASP A 311 1.83 -15.02 -17.58
CA ASP A 311 2.77 -14.07 -18.17
C ASP A 311 3.10 -12.90 -17.23
N LEU A 312 2.10 -12.36 -16.55
CA LEU A 312 2.24 -11.18 -15.71
C LEU A 312 1.50 -11.35 -14.39
N VAL A 313 2.26 -11.30 -13.29
CA VAL A 313 1.71 -11.34 -11.93
C VAL A 313 2.11 -10.08 -11.16
N VAL A 314 1.14 -9.46 -10.48
CA VAL A 314 1.41 -8.46 -9.44
C VAL A 314 1.32 -9.15 -8.08
N SER A 315 2.43 -9.15 -7.35
CA SER A 315 2.51 -9.68 -5.99
C SER A 315 2.30 -8.55 -4.98
N ALA A 316 1.15 -8.57 -4.31
CA ALA A 316 0.80 -7.65 -3.22
C ALA A 316 0.54 -8.38 -1.89
N VAL A 317 1.15 -9.57 -1.75
CA VAL A 317 1.12 -10.38 -0.52
C VAL A 317 2.23 -9.97 0.44
N ASP A 318 1.92 -10.03 1.73
CA ASP A 318 2.83 -9.71 2.83
C ASP A 318 3.54 -10.95 3.42
N ILE A 319 3.08 -12.16 3.09
CA ILE A 319 3.66 -13.41 3.61
C ILE A 319 4.66 -14.02 2.62
N ASN A 320 5.87 -14.33 3.10
CA ASN A 320 6.93 -14.95 2.30
C ASN A 320 6.51 -16.27 1.66
N ARG A 321 5.75 -17.12 2.35
CA ARG A 321 5.22 -18.36 1.79
C ARG A 321 4.37 -18.10 0.54
N SER A 322 3.46 -17.12 0.59
CA SER A 322 2.65 -16.74 -0.58
C SER A 322 3.50 -16.19 -1.72
N ARG A 323 4.61 -15.50 -1.42
CA ARG A 323 5.59 -15.08 -2.44
C ARG A 323 6.28 -16.27 -3.11
N GLN A 324 6.58 -17.33 -2.36
CA GLN A 324 7.10 -18.58 -2.91
C GLN A 324 6.07 -19.32 -3.77
N ASP A 325 4.80 -19.35 -3.34
CA ASP A 325 3.71 -19.97 -4.10
C ASP A 325 3.54 -19.27 -5.47
N ILE A 326 3.55 -17.92 -5.48
CA ILE A 326 3.53 -17.12 -6.72
C ILE A 326 4.74 -17.45 -7.60
N GLN A 327 5.95 -17.51 -7.02
CA GLN A 327 7.16 -17.84 -7.78
C GLN A 327 7.11 -19.27 -8.34
N GLY A 328 6.45 -20.19 -7.64
CA GLY A 328 6.23 -21.58 -8.07
C GLY A 328 5.43 -21.71 -9.35
N LEU A 329 4.53 -20.75 -9.65
CA LEU A 329 3.84 -20.65 -10.95
C LEU A 329 4.79 -20.39 -12.12
N SER A 330 6.05 -20.06 -11.84
CA SER A 330 7.08 -19.70 -12.82
C SER A 330 6.62 -18.59 -13.79
N PRO A 331 6.05 -17.48 -13.28
CA PRO A 331 5.55 -16.42 -14.15
C PRO A 331 6.67 -15.74 -14.94
N THR A 332 6.36 -15.24 -16.13
CA THR A 332 7.36 -14.57 -16.98
C THR A 332 7.84 -13.28 -16.32
N ILE A 333 6.92 -12.48 -15.81
CA ILE A 333 7.19 -11.21 -15.13
C ILE A 333 6.41 -11.18 -13.82
N VAL A 334 7.08 -10.72 -12.75
CA VAL A 334 6.40 -10.36 -11.51
C VAL A 334 6.69 -8.92 -11.15
N ILE A 335 5.67 -8.16 -10.79
CA ILE A 335 5.82 -6.84 -10.17
C ILE A 335 5.39 -6.97 -8.70
N GLY A 336 6.34 -6.81 -7.78
CA GLY A 336 6.07 -6.89 -6.34
C GLY A 336 5.98 -5.51 -5.70
N GLY A 337 4.93 -5.31 -4.90
CA GLY A 337 4.80 -4.14 -4.03
C GLY A 337 4.91 -4.54 -2.56
N SER A 338 5.70 -3.80 -1.78
CA SER A 338 5.86 -4.09 -0.34
C SER A 338 6.10 -2.83 0.48
N THR A 339 5.77 -2.91 1.76
CA THR A 339 6.03 -1.88 2.75
C THR A 339 6.94 -2.43 3.83
N ASP A 340 7.83 -1.60 4.38
CA ASP A 340 8.57 -1.90 5.61
C ASP A 340 8.69 -0.61 6.41
N SER A 341 8.02 -0.56 7.57
CA SER A 341 8.00 0.63 8.42
C SER A 341 7.52 1.88 7.65
N LEU A 342 8.40 2.86 7.44
CA LEU A 342 8.16 4.09 6.65
C LEU A 342 8.79 4.02 5.26
N ARG A 343 9.03 2.82 4.74
CA ARG A 343 9.61 2.57 3.42
C ARG A 343 8.56 1.93 2.51
N ALA A 344 8.35 2.55 1.36
CA ALA A 344 7.63 1.95 0.24
C ALA A 344 8.63 1.32 -0.74
N GLN A 345 8.26 0.20 -1.35
CA GLN A 345 9.10 -0.49 -2.31
C GLN A 345 8.26 -1.07 -3.44
N ALA A 346 8.78 -0.99 -4.66
CA ALA A 346 8.31 -1.73 -5.83
C ALA A 346 9.47 -2.44 -6.50
N THR A 347 9.26 -3.69 -6.95
CA THR A 347 10.30 -4.54 -7.55
C THR A 347 9.79 -5.22 -8.80
N SER A 348 10.57 -5.21 -9.89
CA SER A 348 10.33 -5.99 -11.09
C SER A 348 11.23 -7.23 -11.12
N TYR A 349 10.63 -8.41 -11.11
CA TYR A 349 11.31 -9.70 -11.21
C TYR A 349 11.14 -10.27 -12.62
N GLY A 350 12.18 -10.92 -13.15
CA GLY A 350 12.17 -11.49 -14.51
C GLY A 350 12.47 -10.51 -15.65
N VAL A 351 12.63 -9.21 -15.34
CA VAL A 351 12.89 -8.15 -16.33
C VAL A 351 14.37 -7.85 -16.48
N VAL A 352 15.10 -7.75 -15.37
CA VAL A 352 16.54 -7.41 -15.34
C VAL A 352 17.34 -8.71 -15.30
N GLU A 353 18.33 -8.82 -16.19
CA GLU A 353 19.18 -10.01 -16.27
C GLU A 353 19.93 -10.25 -14.93
N ASN A 354 20.01 -11.52 -14.50
CA ASN A 354 20.68 -11.94 -13.25
C ASN A 354 20.13 -11.32 -11.95
N ALA A 355 19.05 -10.53 -12.01
CA ALA A 355 18.36 -10.04 -10.83
C ALA A 355 17.61 -11.17 -10.09
N GLU A 356 17.40 -10.95 -8.80
CA GLU A 356 16.60 -11.79 -7.93
C GLU A 356 15.25 -12.16 -8.56
N CYS A 357 14.77 -13.37 -8.29
CA CYS A 357 13.36 -13.72 -8.48
C CYS A 357 12.57 -13.39 -7.21
N LEU A 358 11.23 -13.45 -7.26
CA LEU A 358 10.39 -13.19 -6.10
C LEU A 358 10.74 -14.13 -4.92
N GLY A 359 11.19 -15.36 -5.20
CA GLY A 359 11.55 -16.33 -4.18
C GLY A 359 12.99 -16.26 -3.63
N CYS A 360 13.88 -15.43 -4.18
CA CYS A 360 15.31 -15.43 -3.78
C CYS A 360 15.54 -14.97 -2.34
N TRP A 361 14.84 -13.92 -1.92
CA TRP A 361 15.05 -13.26 -0.63
C TRP A 361 13.79 -13.23 0.24
N ASN A 362 12.79 -14.03 -0.13
CA ASN A 362 11.53 -14.19 0.60
C ASN A 362 11.38 -15.65 1.05
N GLU A 363 12.37 -16.18 1.77
CA GLU A 363 12.28 -17.56 2.27
C GLU A 363 11.07 -17.73 3.20
N PRO A 364 10.33 -18.86 3.10
CA PRO A 364 9.30 -19.16 4.05
C PRO A 364 9.86 -19.06 5.46
N GLU A 365 9.15 -18.35 6.34
CA GLU A 365 9.49 -18.37 7.75
C GLU A 365 9.32 -19.81 8.26
N ASP A 366 10.33 -20.33 8.94
CA ASP A 366 10.17 -21.58 9.69
C ASP A 366 9.41 -21.25 10.98
N ASP A 367 8.08 -21.15 10.87
CA ASP A 367 7.18 -20.85 11.99
C ASP A 367 7.42 -21.78 13.17
N ARG A 368 7.80 -23.03 12.91
CA ARG A 368 8.12 -24.01 13.94
C ARG A 368 9.42 -23.64 14.65
N ALA A 369 10.49 -23.36 13.91
CA ALA A 369 11.75 -22.93 14.51
C ALA A 369 11.60 -21.60 15.27
N ARG A 370 10.86 -20.63 14.71
CA ARG A 370 10.55 -19.37 15.39
C ARG A 370 9.77 -19.61 16.68
N ALA A 371 8.72 -20.44 16.63
CA ALA A 371 7.93 -20.76 17.80
C ALA A 371 8.77 -21.44 18.90
N ILE A 372 9.64 -22.38 18.52
CA ILE A 372 10.58 -23.04 19.44
C ILE A 372 11.54 -22.03 20.08
N LEU A 373 12.14 -21.13 19.29
CA LEU A 373 13.06 -20.11 19.79
C LEU A 373 12.35 -19.13 20.74
N LEU A 374 11.14 -18.71 20.40
CA LEU A 374 10.36 -17.78 21.23
C LEU A 374 9.85 -18.45 22.50
N GLU A 375 9.40 -19.71 22.43
CA GLU A 375 9.06 -20.51 23.61
C GLU A 375 10.28 -20.68 24.53
N ALA A 376 11.45 -21.03 23.98
CA ALA A 376 12.69 -21.13 24.76
C ALA A 376 13.04 -19.79 25.42
N SER A 377 12.88 -18.67 24.70
CA SER A 377 13.04 -17.33 25.25
C SER A 377 12.06 -17.06 26.40
N LEU A 378 10.78 -17.39 26.24
CA LEU A 378 9.79 -17.25 27.31
C LEU A 378 10.15 -18.09 28.54
N ARG A 379 10.63 -19.33 28.35
CA ARG A 379 11.07 -20.20 29.45
C ARG A 379 12.28 -19.65 30.21
N SER A 380 13.14 -18.90 29.54
CA SER A 380 14.33 -18.26 30.15
C SER A 380 14.03 -17.04 31.01
N LEU A 381 12.84 -16.44 30.86
CA LEU A 381 12.41 -15.27 31.64
C LEU A 381 11.99 -15.68 33.07
N SER A 382 12.05 -14.74 34.01
CA SER A 382 11.42 -14.91 35.33
C SER A 382 9.90 -15.10 35.22
N VAL A 383 9.26 -15.57 36.29
CA VAL A 383 7.80 -15.79 36.30
C VAL A 383 7.06 -14.47 36.11
N GLU A 384 7.53 -13.40 36.75
CA GLU A 384 6.98 -12.05 36.67
C GLU A 384 7.10 -11.47 35.25
N GLU A 385 8.25 -11.62 34.60
CA GLU A 385 8.46 -11.17 33.21
C GLU A 385 7.60 -11.97 32.22
N ARG A 386 7.49 -13.29 32.40
CA ARG A 386 6.59 -14.13 31.58
C ARG A 386 5.15 -13.67 31.72
N ARG A 387 4.72 -13.47 32.97
CA ARG A 387 3.36 -13.01 33.27
C ARG A 387 3.09 -11.68 32.58
N HIS A 388 4.00 -10.72 32.70
CA HIS A 388 3.88 -9.42 32.04
C HIS A 388 3.78 -9.55 30.51
N ARG A 389 4.60 -10.43 29.92
CA ARG A 389 4.66 -10.62 28.47
C ARG A 389 3.45 -11.35 27.87
N LEU A 390 2.84 -12.27 28.62
CA LEU A 390 1.68 -13.06 28.18
C LEU A 390 0.34 -12.43 28.59
N ALA A 391 0.33 -11.50 29.56
CA ALA A 391 -0.90 -10.88 30.04
C ALA A 391 -1.67 -10.20 28.90
N GLY A 392 -2.92 -10.60 28.71
CA GLY A 392 -3.80 -10.10 27.65
C GLY A 392 -3.46 -10.60 26.24
N GLN A 393 -2.48 -11.48 26.09
CA GLN A 393 -2.06 -12.05 24.80
C GLN A 393 -2.44 -13.54 24.65
N VAL A 394 -2.81 -14.21 25.74
CA VAL A 394 -3.26 -15.61 25.77
C VAL A 394 -4.62 -15.72 26.44
N GLY A 395 -5.38 -16.78 26.12
CA GLY A 395 -6.71 -17.01 26.68
C GLY A 395 -6.66 -17.37 28.17
N ASP A 396 -5.77 -18.29 28.55
CA ASP A 396 -5.54 -18.70 29.94
C ASP A 396 -4.07 -18.48 30.35
N LEU A 397 -3.84 -17.34 31.00
CA LEU A 397 -2.51 -16.93 31.45
C LEU A 397 -1.90 -17.91 32.45
N ASP A 398 -2.69 -18.46 33.38
CA ASP A 398 -2.18 -19.37 34.40
C ASP A 398 -1.84 -20.74 33.79
N ALA A 399 -2.65 -21.24 32.87
CA ALA A 399 -2.34 -22.46 32.12
C ALA A 399 -1.08 -22.28 31.25
N ALA A 400 -0.92 -21.13 30.58
CA ALA A 400 0.27 -20.81 29.80
C ALA A 400 1.54 -20.74 30.68
N LEU A 401 1.45 -20.10 31.85
CA LEU A 401 2.55 -20.05 32.82
C LEU A 401 2.90 -21.44 33.37
N ALA A 402 1.90 -22.27 33.67
CA ALA A 402 2.09 -23.65 34.13
C ALA A 402 2.78 -24.51 33.07
N TYR A 403 2.37 -24.38 31.80
CA TYR A 403 3.01 -25.05 30.66
C TYR A 403 4.49 -24.64 30.51
N LEU A 404 4.79 -23.34 30.63
CA LEU A 404 6.16 -22.82 30.55
C LEU A 404 7.02 -23.19 31.77
N ALA A 405 6.42 -23.44 32.93
CA ALA A 405 7.13 -23.88 34.13
C ALA A 405 7.44 -25.39 34.14
N ALA A 406 6.70 -26.19 33.39
CA ALA A 406 6.92 -27.63 33.31
C ALA A 406 8.26 -27.96 32.62
N ALA A 407 9.14 -28.70 33.30
CA ALA A 407 10.42 -29.16 32.74
C ALA A 407 10.24 -30.14 31.57
N LYS A 408 9.11 -30.86 31.55
CA LYS A 408 8.70 -31.78 30.48
C LYS A 408 7.20 -31.58 30.22
N PRO A 409 6.81 -30.57 29.43
CA PRO A 409 5.41 -30.36 29.08
C PRO A 409 4.89 -31.60 28.36
N ARG A 410 3.66 -32.02 28.68
CA ARG A 410 2.97 -33.09 27.94
C ARG A 410 2.21 -32.44 26.78
N CYS A 411 2.26 -33.06 25.60
CA CYS A 411 1.45 -32.60 24.47
C CYS A 411 -0.04 -32.68 24.83
N GLY A 412 -0.82 -31.68 24.42
CA GLY A 412 -2.26 -31.55 24.66
C GLY A 412 -2.67 -30.82 25.94
N GLN A 413 -1.75 -30.12 26.62
CA GLN A 413 -2.11 -29.27 27.76
C GLN A 413 -2.79 -27.98 27.30
N LEU A 414 -3.76 -27.47 28.08
CA LEU A 414 -4.50 -26.24 27.77
C LEU A 414 -3.56 -25.05 27.45
N GLY A 415 -2.49 -24.88 28.23
CA GLY A 415 -1.50 -23.82 28.03
C GLY A 415 -0.61 -23.96 26.78
N GLU A 416 -0.51 -25.16 26.18
CA GLU A 416 0.29 -25.37 24.97
C GLU A 416 -0.32 -24.63 23.78
N SER A 417 -1.64 -24.70 23.62
CA SER A 417 -2.34 -24.04 22.51
C SER A 417 -2.21 -22.52 22.61
N ASP A 418 -2.32 -21.97 23.82
CA ASP A 418 -2.17 -20.55 24.09
C ASP A 418 -0.74 -20.05 23.82
N VAL A 419 0.28 -20.75 24.32
CA VAL A 419 1.69 -20.40 24.05
C VAL A 419 2.02 -20.60 22.58
N ARG A 420 1.53 -21.65 21.92
CA ARG A 420 1.72 -21.85 20.48
C ARG A 420 1.05 -20.75 19.66
N SER A 421 -0.17 -20.37 20.01
CA SER A 421 -0.88 -19.25 19.39
C SER A 421 -0.08 -17.96 19.56
N PHE A 422 0.37 -17.65 20.77
CA PHE A 422 1.22 -16.48 21.06
C PHE A 422 2.54 -16.49 20.27
N THR A 423 3.21 -17.64 20.20
CA THR A 423 4.53 -17.74 19.57
C THR A 423 4.49 -17.77 18.04
N THR A 424 3.34 -18.13 17.48
CA THR A 424 3.08 -18.10 16.02
C THR A 424 2.32 -16.85 15.58
N ALA A 425 1.78 -16.07 16.53
CA ALA A 425 1.21 -14.78 16.24
C ALA A 425 2.30 -13.85 15.70
N VAL A 426 2.13 -13.42 14.45
CA VAL A 426 2.96 -12.35 13.89
C VAL A 426 2.65 -11.09 14.69
N SER A 427 3.64 -10.61 15.46
CA SER A 427 3.51 -9.34 16.18
C SER A 427 3.00 -8.31 15.18
N PRO A 428 1.83 -7.70 15.43
CA PRO A 428 1.22 -6.91 14.40
C PRO A 428 2.15 -5.71 14.13
N GLU A 429 2.56 -5.56 12.87
CA GLU A 429 3.59 -4.59 12.49
C GLU A 429 3.02 -3.17 12.42
N PHE A 430 3.88 -2.18 12.61
CA PHE A 430 3.54 -0.80 12.27
C PHE A 430 3.17 -0.72 10.79
N SER A 431 2.05 -0.06 10.49
CA SER A 431 1.64 0.19 9.12
C SER A 431 0.75 1.41 9.07
N VAL A 432 0.91 2.21 8.02
CA VAL A 432 0.18 3.45 7.75
C VAL A 432 -0.29 3.49 6.29
N SER A 433 -1.41 4.15 6.03
CA SER A 433 -2.04 4.21 4.70
C SER A 433 -1.12 4.77 3.61
N PHE A 434 -0.43 5.88 3.88
CA PHE A 434 0.37 6.57 2.86
C PHE A 434 1.56 5.74 2.37
N VAL A 435 2.17 4.92 3.22
CA VAL A 435 3.27 4.01 2.79
C VAL A 435 2.73 2.91 1.89
N SER A 436 1.55 2.36 2.21
CA SER A 436 0.90 1.32 1.41
C SER A 436 0.47 1.86 0.05
N MET A 437 -0.13 3.06 0.02
CA MET A 437 -0.52 3.71 -1.23
C MET A 437 0.70 4.09 -2.07
N ALA A 438 1.80 4.55 -1.46
CA ALA A 438 3.03 4.85 -2.19
C ALA A 438 3.63 3.59 -2.83
N ALA A 439 3.68 2.49 -2.09
CA ALA A 439 4.12 1.20 -2.63
C ALA A 439 3.22 0.76 -3.79
N ALA A 440 1.91 0.98 -3.68
CA ALA A 440 0.96 0.68 -4.74
C ALA A 440 1.17 1.53 -6.01
N VAL A 441 1.33 2.85 -5.87
CA VAL A 441 1.60 3.75 -6.99
C VAL A 441 2.93 3.40 -7.66
N MET A 442 3.99 3.12 -6.88
CA MET A 442 5.27 2.66 -7.41
C MET A 442 5.14 1.30 -8.13
N THR A 443 4.30 0.40 -7.62
CA THR A 443 4.04 -0.92 -8.23
C THR A 443 3.32 -0.75 -9.57
N ALA A 444 2.29 0.09 -9.63
CA ALA A 444 1.58 0.40 -10.88
C ALA A 444 2.50 1.11 -11.90
N ALA A 445 3.29 2.08 -11.46
CA ALA A 445 4.29 2.76 -12.30
C ALA A 445 5.30 1.77 -12.92
N ARG A 446 5.79 0.80 -12.12
CA ARG A 446 6.67 -0.27 -12.60
C ARG A 446 5.95 -1.20 -13.57
N LEU A 447 4.71 -1.55 -13.31
CA LEU A 447 3.88 -2.34 -14.20
C LEU A 447 3.73 -1.66 -15.58
N PHE A 448 3.32 -0.39 -15.61
CA PHE A 448 3.20 0.37 -16.86
C PHE A 448 4.55 0.46 -17.58
N THR A 449 5.63 0.75 -16.86
CA THR A 449 6.98 0.80 -17.45
C THR A 449 7.37 -0.50 -18.14
N VAL A 450 7.13 -1.65 -17.49
CA VAL A 450 7.50 -2.97 -18.01
C VAL A 450 6.69 -3.36 -19.24
N ILE A 451 5.40 -3.06 -19.24
CA ILE A 451 4.51 -3.44 -20.35
C ILE A 451 4.69 -2.53 -21.56
N MET A 452 4.77 -1.24 -21.33
CA MET A 452 4.75 -0.27 -22.41
C MET A 452 6.16 0.05 -22.94
N TRP A 453 7.19 -0.10 -22.10
CA TRP A 453 8.60 0.16 -22.45
C TRP A 453 9.53 -0.95 -21.94
N PRO A 454 9.36 -2.20 -22.39
CA PRO A 454 10.12 -3.35 -21.88
C PRO A 454 11.65 -3.16 -22.00
N HIS A 455 12.11 -2.50 -23.05
CA HIS A 455 13.53 -2.20 -23.25
C HIS A 455 14.09 -1.25 -22.18
N GLU A 456 13.36 -0.18 -21.84
CA GLU A 456 13.76 0.74 -20.77
C GLU A 456 13.68 0.06 -19.41
N ALA A 457 12.65 -0.76 -19.19
CA ALA A 457 12.49 -1.52 -17.95
C ALA A 457 13.69 -2.45 -17.68
N GLY A 458 14.23 -3.11 -18.72
CA GLY A 458 15.41 -3.98 -18.62
C GLY A 458 16.71 -3.26 -18.29
N ARG A 459 16.78 -1.94 -18.53
CA ARG A 459 17.96 -1.10 -18.22
C ARG A 459 17.94 -0.49 -16.83
N ARG A 460 16.76 -0.44 -16.19
CA ARG A 460 16.57 0.16 -14.87
C ARG A 460 16.94 -0.82 -13.77
N ALA A 461 17.25 -0.28 -12.59
CA ALA A 461 17.40 -1.10 -11.40
C ALA A 461 16.09 -1.84 -11.11
N ALA A 462 16.18 -3.11 -10.69
CA ALA A 462 14.99 -3.96 -10.52
C ALA A 462 14.10 -3.49 -9.36
N LYS A 463 14.65 -2.79 -8.36
CA LYS A 463 13.95 -2.38 -7.14
C LYS A 463 14.05 -0.88 -6.94
N GLY A 464 12.89 -0.23 -6.81
CA GLY A 464 12.77 1.16 -6.37
C GLY A 464 12.31 1.23 -4.93
N LEU A 465 12.93 2.09 -4.14
CA LEU A 465 12.68 2.29 -2.72
C LEU A 465 12.39 3.77 -2.47
N PHE A 466 11.41 4.08 -1.63
CA PHE A 466 11.17 5.44 -1.14
C PHE A 466 11.03 5.45 0.38
N GLN A 467 11.86 6.25 1.05
CA GLN A 467 11.93 6.34 2.51
C GLN A 467 11.33 7.67 3.00
N PHE A 468 10.12 7.61 3.56
CA PHE A 468 9.38 8.80 4.04
C PHE A 468 10.09 9.57 5.15
N LYS A 469 10.88 8.87 5.98
CA LYS A 469 11.62 9.50 7.08
C LYS A 469 12.64 10.53 6.60
N SER A 470 13.27 10.30 5.46
CA SER A 470 14.33 11.16 4.91
C SER A 470 14.03 11.72 3.53
N LEU A 471 12.89 11.35 2.94
CA LEU A 471 12.51 11.63 1.55
C LEU A 471 13.65 11.26 0.59
N LYS A 472 14.22 10.07 0.80
CA LYS A 472 15.26 9.51 -0.06
C LYS A 472 14.66 8.43 -0.93
N ALA A 473 15.09 8.40 -2.18
CA ALA A 473 14.83 7.29 -3.08
C ALA A 473 16.13 6.56 -3.38
N ASP A 474 16.03 5.23 -3.48
CA ASP A 474 17.14 4.37 -3.89
C ASP A 474 16.65 3.41 -4.96
N ASN A 475 17.51 3.19 -5.96
CA ASN A 475 17.29 2.22 -7.03
C ASN A 475 18.38 1.17 -6.92
N VAL A 476 18.00 -0.09 -6.70
CA VAL A 476 18.95 -1.19 -6.48
C VAL A 476 18.56 -2.43 -7.29
N THR A 477 19.56 -3.24 -7.64
CA THR A 477 19.34 -4.56 -8.21
C THR A 477 20.04 -5.58 -7.32
N THR A 478 19.26 -6.43 -6.66
CA THR A 478 19.81 -7.53 -5.87
C THR A 478 20.07 -8.72 -6.81
N PRO A 479 21.22 -9.38 -6.72
CA PRO A 479 21.47 -10.58 -7.51
C PRO A 479 20.61 -11.76 -7.03
N ARG A 480 20.49 -12.77 -7.89
CA ARG A 480 19.90 -14.07 -7.51
C ARG A 480 20.65 -14.68 -6.35
N ARG A 481 19.90 -15.30 -5.45
CA ARG A 481 20.45 -16.12 -4.38
C ARG A 481 20.87 -17.47 -4.96
N ALA A 482 22.13 -17.86 -4.75
CA ALA A 482 22.69 -19.12 -5.27
C ALA A 482 21.91 -20.38 -4.81
N ALA A 483 21.37 -20.33 -3.58
CA ALA A 483 20.59 -21.41 -2.99
C ALA A 483 19.06 -21.30 -3.26
N CYS A 484 18.62 -20.37 -4.13
CA CYS A 484 17.19 -20.22 -4.39
C CYS A 484 16.63 -21.46 -5.10
N PRO A 485 15.57 -22.10 -4.57
CA PRO A 485 15.00 -23.32 -5.15
C PRO A 485 14.40 -23.08 -6.55
N HIS A 486 14.04 -21.83 -6.87
CA HIS A 486 13.45 -21.45 -8.15
C HIS A 486 14.47 -21.03 -9.21
N CYS A 487 15.68 -20.63 -8.79
CA CYS A 487 16.74 -20.19 -9.70
C CYS A 487 17.85 -21.23 -9.92
N GLY A 488 17.84 -22.34 -9.16
CA GLY A 488 18.89 -23.36 -9.15
C GLY A 488 19.09 -24.12 -10.48
N LYS A 489 20.32 -24.63 -10.63
CA LYS A 489 20.97 -25.29 -11.80
C LYS A 489 19.99 -25.92 -12.82
N GLY A 490 19.70 -25.20 -13.91
CA GLY A 490 19.19 -25.81 -15.15
C GLY A 490 17.91 -25.22 -15.72
N ARG A 491 17.16 -24.40 -14.96
CA ARG A 491 16.14 -23.53 -15.57
C ARG A 491 16.82 -22.28 -16.11
N HIS A 492 17.53 -22.44 -17.23
CA HIS A 492 17.79 -21.28 -18.09
C HIS A 492 16.42 -20.67 -18.38
N LEU A 493 16.18 -19.45 -17.91
CA LEU A 493 15.07 -18.64 -18.39
C LEU A 493 15.11 -18.76 -19.91
N ILE A 494 14.08 -19.38 -20.46
CA ILE A 494 13.97 -19.55 -21.90
C ILE A 494 13.98 -18.13 -22.45
N THR A 495 15.10 -17.72 -23.04
CA THR A 495 15.19 -16.52 -23.86
C THR A 495 14.36 -16.82 -25.09
N ARG A 496 13.03 -16.72 -24.97
CA ARG A 496 12.12 -16.73 -26.12
C ARG A 496 12.47 -15.46 -26.91
N ARG A 497 13.18 -15.67 -28.02
CA ARG A 497 13.42 -14.64 -29.03
C ARG A 497 12.12 -14.18 -29.65
#